data_AF-A0A7W1PH27-F1
#
_entry.id   AF-A0A7W1PH27-F1
#
_cell.length_a   1.000
_cell.length_b   1.000
_cell.length_c   1.000
_cell.angle_alpha   90.00
_cell.angle_beta   90.00
_cell.angle_gamma   90.00
#
_symmetry.space_group_name_H-M   'P 1'
#
loop_
_entity.id
_entity.type
_entity.pdbx_description
1 polymer ?
#
loop_
_entity_poly.entity_id
_entity_poly.type
_entity_poly.pdbx_seq_one_letter_code
_entity_poly.pdbx_strand_id
1 'polypeptide(L)'
;PTEAFAYYRNAGVPTVICEEKHMGSRAVVVVCRDEDAARRRFGVVGEGTGVVVTRTGRRFFDDPVVERELLAILSRALERSGFWERLSTDWAVLDAELMPWSAKAQGLIREQYAAVSAAAAGALPEAVAVAGRAAKRGLDVGALVERFTTRASLVERYTAAWQRYCWPVTSVADLKLAPFHVLATQGAVHADKDHRWHMETAASICGADDSGVLFITAHRVVDLVEAASEAEVTAWWEEITGRGGEGMVVKPLTFVARGRRGLLQPAVKCRGREYLRIIYGPEYTLPEHLERLRSRGLHAKRSLALREFALGVEGLERFVRGEPLRRVHECVFGVLALESEPVDPRL
;
A
#
# COMPACT_ATOMS: atom_id res chain seq x y z
N PRO A 1 -6.44 14.47 5.82
CA PRO A 1 -5.47 14.38 6.94
C PRO A 1 -6.13 14.52 8.32
N THR A 2 -6.87 15.61 8.51
CA THR A 2 -7.57 15.96 9.76
C THR A 2 -8.35 14.81 10.40
N GLU A 3 -9.15 14.05 9.63
CA GLU A 3 -9.95 12.96 10.19
C GLU A 3 -9.10 11.76 10.65
N ALA A 4 -7.96 11.50 10.01
CA ALA A 4 -7.04 10.44 10.43
C ALA A 4 -6.32 10.83 11.73
N PHE A 5 -5.90 12.10 11.86
CA PHE A 5 -5.32 12.64 13.09
C PHE A 5 -6.32 12.65 14.23
N ALA A 6 -7.54 13.11 13.98
CA ALA A 6 -8.63 13.09 14.96
C ALA A 6 -8.94 11.68 15.46
N TYR A 7 -8.86 10.65 14.60
CA TYR A 7 -9.05 9.26 15.03
C TYR A 7 -8.08 8.87 16.16
N TYR A 8 -6.79 9.14 16.00
CA TYR A 8 -5.76 8.81 16.99
C TYR A 8 -5.80 9.73 18.20
N ARG A 9 -5.99 11.05 18.00
CA ARG A 9 -6.14 12.03 19.09
C ARG A 9 -7.29 11.67 20.02
N ASN A 10 -8.47 11.36 19.46
CA ASN A 10 -9.65 10.96 20.23
C ASN A 10 -9.45 9.63 20.97
N ALA A 11 -8.50 8.81 20.54
CA ALA A 11 -8.13 7.57 21.20
C ALA A 11 -7.03 7.74 22.27
N GLY A 12 -6.50 8.96 22.44
CA GLY A 12 -5.44 9.26 23.41
C GLY A 12 -4.02 8.97 22.92
N VAL A 13 -3.82 8.84 21.60
CA VAL A 13 -2.49 8.66 21.01
C VAL A 13 -1.93 10.06 20.70
N PRO A 14 -0.80 10.48 21.32
CA PRO A 14 -0.24 11.82 21.13
C PRO A 14 0.63 11.93 19.87
N THR A 15 1.19 10.82 19.39
CA THR A 15 2.17 10.85 18.29
C THR A 15 1.85 9.79 17.26
N VAL A 16 1.87 10.18 16.00
CA VAL A 16 1.68 9.30 14.84
C VAL A 16 2.84 9.45 13.86
N ILE A 17 3.03 8.46 13.01
CA ILE A 17 3.89 8.55 11.84
C ILE A 17 3.04 8.47 10.57
N CYS A 18 3.34 9.34 9.61
CA CYS A 18 2.73 9.34 8.30
C CYS A 18 3.77 8.85 7.30
N GLU A 19 3.50 7.74 6.65
CA GLU A 19 4.35 7.15 5.62
C GLU A 19 3.70 7.34 4.25
N GLU A 20 4.46 7.67 3.22
CA GLU A 20 3.96 7.75 1.84
C GLU A 20 3.29 6.42 1.48
N LYS A 21 2.05 6.50 1.00
CA LYS A 21 1.34 5.33 0.53
C LYS A 21 1.77 5.07 -0.90
N HIS A 22 2.64 4.09 -1.07
CA HIS A 22 3.05 3.60 -2.37
C HIS A 22 1.91 2.88 -3.08
N MET A 23 1.81 3.08 -4.39
CA MET A 23 0.81 2.43 -5.23
C MET A 23 1.46 1.28 -6.01
N GLY A 24 1.47 0.10 -5.39
CA GLY A 24 2.02 -1.11 -5.95
C GLY A 24 1.18 -2.32 -5.59
N SER A 25 1.84 -3.37 -5.13
CA SER A 25 1.20 -4.52 -4.49
C SER A 25 1.98 -4.92 -3.25
N ARG A 26 1.29 -5.09 -2.14
CA ARG A 26 1.87 -5.61 -0.90
C ARG A 26 2.57 -6.95 -1.14
N ALA A 27 3.81 -7.02 -0.72
CA ALA A 27 4.67 -8.19 -0.81
C ALA A 27 5.25 -8.51 0.58
N VAL A 28 5.02 -9.73 1.04
CA VAL A 28 5.73 -10.28 2.20
C VAL A 28 6.97 -10.98 1.65
N VAL A 29 8.15 -10.53 2.09
CA VAL A 29 9.43 -11.07 1.64
C VAL A 29 10.05 -11.87 2.78
N VAL A 30 10.23 -13.17 2.56
CA VAL A 30 11.02 -14.02 3.46
C VAL A 30 12.39 -14.19 2.82
N VAL A 31 13.44 -13.88 3.57
CA VAL A 31 14.82 -13.97 3.09
C VAL A 31 15.70 -14.59 4.17
N CYS A 32 16.52 -15.54 3.76
CA CYS A 32 17.51 -16.25 4.55
C CYS A 32 18.90 -15.86 4.05
N ARG A 33 19.90 -15.91 4.94
CA ARG A 33 21.30 -15.64 4.59
C ARG A 33 21.83 -16.66 3.58
N ASP A 34 21.44 -17.92 3.74
CA ASP A 34 21.81 -19.05 2.88
C ASP A 34 20.70 -20.13 2.85
N GLU A 35 20.87 -21.14 2.00
CA GLU A 35 19.92 -22.25 1.90
C GLU A 35 19.88 -23.14 3.16
N ASP A 36 20.96 -23.15 3.95
CA ASP A 36 20.97 -23.93 5.19
C ASP A 36 20.09 -23.29 6.26
N ALA A 37 20.06 -21.95 6.35
CA ALA A 37 19.11 -21.21 7.16
C ALA A 37 17.67 -21.50 6.74
N ALA A 38 17.37 -21.51 5.42
CA ALA A 38 16.05 -21.87 4.90
C ALA A 38 15.64 -23.30 5.32
N ARG A 39 16.56 -24.26 5.17
CA ARG A 39 16.36 -25.66 5.57
C ARG A 39 16.13 -25.80 7.07
N ARG A 40 17.02 -25.26 7.91
CA ARG A 40 16.95 -25.39 9.38
C ARG A 40 15.71 -24.72 9.94
N ARG A 41 15.36 -23.52 9.45
CA ARG A 41 14.33 -22.68 10.06
C ARG A 41 12.93 -22.92 9.52
N PHE A 42 12.82 -23.13 8.20
CA PHE A 42 11.54 -23.24 7.50
C PHE A 42 11.25 -24.66 6.99
N GLY A 43 12.23 -25.57 7.03
CA GLY A 43 12.09 -26.93 6.50
C GLY A 43 12.05 -26.98 4.96
N VAL A 44 12.48 -25.93 4.28
CA VAL A 44 12.45 -25.80 2.81
C VAL A 44 13.79 -26.22 2.23
N VAL A 45 13.77 -27.06 1.17
CA VAL A 45 14.98 -27.59 0.52
C VAL A 45 14.88 -27.40 -0.99
N GLY A 46 15.93 -26.85 -1.61
CA GLY A 46 16.03 -26.70 -3.07
C GLY A 46 15.18 -25.58 -3.67
N GLU A 47 14.62 -24.67 -2.85
CA GLU A 47 13.84 -23.51 -3.33
C GLU A 47 14.61 -22.18 -3.24
N GLY A 48 15.90 -22.21 -2.91
CA GLY A 48 16.75 -21.03 -2.75
C GLY A 48 16.67 -20.40 -1.35
N THR A 49 17.08 -19.13 -1.26
CA THR A 49 17.27 -18.42 0.01
C THR A 49 16.05 -17.60 0.44
N GLY A 50 14.91 -17.68 -0.24
CA GLY A 50 13.75 -16.88 0.14
C GLY A 50 12.57 -16.99 -0.82
N VAL A 51 11.53 -16.22 -0.53
CA VAL A 51 10.31 -16.14 -1.36
C VAL A 51 9.65 -14.76 -1.20
N VAL A 52 9.01 -14.29 -2.26
CA VAL A 52 8.18 -13.09 -2.28
C VAL A 52 6.73 -13.51 -2.48
N VAL A 53 5.87 -13.30 -1.48
CA VAL A 53 4.45 -13.69 -1.55
C VAL A 53 3.52 -12.50 -1.49
N THR A 54 2.41 -12.61 -2.21
CA THR A 54 1.31 -11.64 -2.18
C THR A 54 0.49 -11.76 -0.89
N ARG A 55 -0.40 -10.79 -0.64
CA ARG A 55 -1.36 -10.83 0.49
C ARG A 55 -2.24 -12.09 0.54
N THR A 56 -2.37 -12.84 -0.55
CA THR A 56 -3.15 -14.09 -0.61
C THR A 56 -2.28 -15.35 -0.50
N GLY A 57 -0.99 -15.21 -0.15
CA GLY A 57 -0.06 -16.33 0.04
C GLY A 57 0.45 -16.97 -1.24
N ARG A 58 0.17 -16.38 -2.41
CA ARG A 58 0.70 -16.83 -3.70
C ARG A 58 2.06 -16.21 -3.97
N ARG A 59 2.95 -16.92 -4.66
CA ARG A 59 4.20 -16.35 -5.20
C ARG A 59 3.89 -15.09 -6.01
N PHE A 60 4.71 -14.07 -5.83
CA PHE A 60 4.50 -12.78 -6.47
C PHE A 60 4.78 -12.87 -7.97
N PHE A 61 5.92 -13.46 -8.32
CA PHE A 61 6.39 -13.64 -9.69
C PHE A 61 6.08 -15.04 -10.20
N ASP A 62 5.64 -15.12 -11.45
CA ASP A 62 5.49 -16.39 -12.15
C ASP A 62 6.85 -16.89 -12.68
N ASP A 63 7.78 -15.97 -12.97
CA ASP A 63 9.16 -16.27 -13.36
C ASP A 63 10.07 -16.36 -12.12
N PRO A 64 10.60 -17.56 -11.80
CA PRO A 64 11.48 -17.74 -10.65
C PRO A 64 12.87 -17.09 -10.82
N VAL A 65 13.29 -16.72 -12.04
CA VAL A 65 14.55 -15.99 -12.27
C VAL A 65 14.44 -14.58 -11.68
N VAL A 66 13.35 -13.87 -11.98
CA VAL A 66 13.08 -12.52 -11.49
C VAL A 66 13.02 -12.48 -9.96
N GLU A 67 12.34 -13.47 -9.34
CA GLU A 67 12.27 -13.58 -7.89
C GLU A 67 13.66 -13.79 -7.25
N ARG A 68 14.47 -14.70 -7.80
CA ARG A 68 15.83 -14.96 -7.30
C ARG A 68 16.74 -13.74 -7.43
N GLU A 69 16.66 -13.01 -8.55
CA GLU A 69 17.45 -11.80 -8.75
C GLU A 69 17.08 -10.70 -7.74
N LEU A 70 15.78 -10.47 -7.50
CA LEU A 70 15.32 -9.52 -6.48
C LEU A 70 15.78 -9.94 -5.07
N LEU A 71 15.64 -11.22 -4.72
CA LEU A 71 16.11 -11.74 -3.43
C LEU A 71 17.63 -11.62 -3.27
N ALA A 72 18.39 -11.78 -4.35
CA ALA A 72 19.84 -11.59 -4.34
C ALA A 72 20.23 -10.12 -4.10
N ILE A 73 19.51 -9.17 -4.68
CA ILE A 73 19.69 -7.73 -4.39
C ILE A 73 19.43 -7.45 -2.91
N LEU A 74 18.30 -7.92 -2.38
CA LEU A 74 17.93 -7.74 -0.98
C LEU A 74 18.93 -8.40 -0.02
N SER A 75 19.36 -9.63 -0.32
CA SER A 75 20.34 -10.36 0.49
C SER A 75 21.68 -9.62 0.57
N ARG A 76 22.18 -9.09 -0.56
CA ARG A 76 23.40 -8.25 -0.57
C ARG A 76 23.23 -6.96 0.24
N ALA A 77 22.07 -6.30 0.15
CA ALA A 77 21.79 -5.11 0.93
C ALA A 77 21.73 -5.40 2.44
N LEU A 78 21.12 -6.52 2.84
CA LEU A 78 21.09 -6.98 4.23
C LEU A 78 22.51 -7.27 4.76
N GLU A 79 23.33 -7.98 3.99
CA GLU A 79 24.73 -8.26 4.32
C GLU A 79 25.55 -6.96 4.47
N ARG A 80 25.52 -6.08 3.47
CA ARG A 80 26.29 -4.82 3.49
C ARG A 80 25.85 -3.86 4.59
N SER A 81 24.57 -3.87 4.93
CA SER A 81 24.06 -3.08 6.05
C SER A 81 24.45 -3.65 7.41
N GLY A 82 25.00 -4.87 7.50
CA GLY A 82 25.28 -5.55 8.77
C GLY A 82 24.01 -6.00 9.50
N PHE A 83 22.90 -6.20 8.77
CA PHE A 83 21.60 -6.53 9.34
C PHE A 83 21.64 -7.83 10.17
N TRP A 84 22.29 -8.86 9.63
CA TRP A 84 22.35 -10.19 10.24
C TRP A 84 23.01 -10.15 11.61
N GLU A 85 24.16 -9.48 11.72
CA GLU A 85 24.93 -9.36 12.95
C GLU A 85 24.21 -8.47 13.96
N ARG A 86 23.71 -7.30 13.54
CA ARG A 86 23.00 -6.36 14.43
C ARG A 86 21.75 -6.96 15.07
N LEU A 87 21.01 -7.78 14.33
CA LEU A 87 19.81 -8.45 14.84
C LEU A 87 20.05 -9.91 15.25
N SER A 88 21.31 -10.37 15.20
CA SER A 88 21.71 -11.73 15.56
C SER A 88 20.82 -12.81 14.90
N THR A 89 20.66 -12.71 13.58
CA THR A 89 19.73 -13.54 12.79
C THR A 89 20.32 -13.96 11.45
N ASP A 90 19.87 -15.09 10.92
CA ASP A 90 20.18 -15.63 9.59
C ASP A 90 18.94 -15.68 8.68
N TRP A 91 17.80 -15.13 9.13
CA TRP A 91 16.59 -14.94 8.34
C TRP A 91 15.80 -13.70 8.77
N ALA A 92 14.93 -13.22 7.88
CA ALA A 92 14.01 -12.12 8.13
C ALA A 92 12.69 -12.30 7.36
N VAL A 93 11.61 -11.79 7.96
CA VAL A 93 10.32 -11.56 7.29
C VAL A 93 10.11 -10.05 7.20
N LEU A 94 10.03 -9.53 5.98
CA LEU A 94 9.80 -8.11 5.69
C LEU A 94 8.39 -7.90 5.11
N ASP A 95 7.74 -6.81 5.50
CA ASP A 95 6.53 -6.31 4.84
C ASP A 95 6.91 -5.13 3.96
N ALA A 96 6.53 -5.19 2.69
CA ALA A 96 6.96 -4.23 1.68
C ALA A 96 5.85 -3.95 0.66
N GLU A 97 5.99 -2.84 -0.05
CA GLU A 97 5.24 -2.58 -1.28
C GLU A 97 6.18 -2.81 -2.48
N LEU A 98 5.74 -3.60 -3.46
CA LEU A 98 6.44 -3.78 -4.73
C LEU A 98 5.72 -2.99 -5.84
N MET A 99 6.48 -2.19 -6.58
CA MET A 99 6.03 -1.36 -7.70
C MET A 99 6.76 -1.72 -9.00
N PRO A 100 6.16 -1.43 -10.19
CA PRO A 100 4.90 -0.70 -10.40
C PRO A 100 3.64 -1.52 -10.10
N TRP A 101 2.50 -0.84 -9.96
CA TRP A 101 1.20 -1.50 -9.90
C TRP A 101 0.93 -2.37 -11.15
N SER A 102 1.40 -1.93 -12.32
CA SER A 102 1.31 -2.69 -13.57
C SER A 102 2.02 -4.05 -13.54
N ALA A 103 3.02 -4.25 -12.67
CA ALA A 103 3.76 -5.50 -12.60
C ALA A 103 2.88 -6.70 -12.18
N LYS A 104 1.81 -6.47 -11.40
CA LYS A 104 0.87 -7.53 -10.99
C LYS A 104 -0.55 -7.33 -11.51
N ALA A 105 -0.94 -6.09 -11.81
CA ALA A 105 -2.33 -5.75 -12.11
C ALA A 105 -2.62 -5.48 -13.60
N GLN A 106 -1.77 -5.90 -14.53
CA GLN A 106 -1.92 -5.56 -15.96
C GLN A 106 -3.27 -5.95 -16.56
N GLY A 107 -3.81 -7.13 -16.22
CA GLY A 107 -5.14 -7.56 -16.66
C GLY A 107 -6.25 -6.62 -16.17
N LEU A 108 -6.25 -6.31 -14.86
CA LEU A 108 -7.19 -5.38 -14.24
C LEU A 108 -7.10 -3.97 -14.86
N ILE A 109 -5.88 -3.48 -15.08
CA ILE A 109 -5.61 -2.19 -15.74
C ILE A 109 -6.23 -2.17 -17.13
N ARG A 110 -5.97 -3.20 -17.95
CA ARG A 110 -6.49 -3.29 -19.32
C ARG A 110 -8.02 -3.36 -19.35
N GLU A 111 -8.60 -4.22 -18.53
CA GLU A 111 -10.02 -4.57 -18.60
C GLU A 111 -10.94 -3.55 -17.92
N GLN A 112 -10.46 -2.86 -16.88
CA GLN A 112 -11.29 -1.93 -16.12
C GLN A 112 -10.87 -0.48 -16.33
N TYR A 113 -9.59 -0.17 -16.09
CA TYR A 113 -9.15 1.24 -16.03
C TYR A 113 -8.92 1.86 -17.41
N ALA A 114 -8.17 1.16 -18.26
CA ALA A 114 -7.92 1.55 -19.63
C ALA A 114 -9.19 1.46 -20.48
N ALA A 115 -10.06 0.47 -20.24
CA ALA A 115 -11.34 0.34 -20.94
C ALA A 115 -12.26 1.55 -20.72
N VAL A 116 -12.43 2.01 -19.48
CA VAL A 116 -13.20 3.22 -19.16
C VAL A 116 -12.60 4.45 -19.85
N SER A 117 -11.28 4.58 -19.82
CA SER A 117 -10.56 5.70 -20.45
C SER A 117 -10.76 5.71 -21.97
N ALA A 118 -10.60 4.54 -22.62
CA ALA A 118 -10.75 4.38 -24.07
C ALA A 118 -12.18 4.66 -24.54
N ALA A 119 -13.19 4.11 -23.83
CA ALA A 119 -14.59 4.34 -24.17
C ALA A 119 -14.96 5.82 -24.08
N ALA A 120 -14.55 6.49 -23.00
CA ALA A 120 -14.84 7.90 -22.80
C ALA A 120 -14.06 8.81 -23.77
N ALA A 121 -12.81 8.49 -24.09
CA ALA A 121 -12.02 9.19 -25.11
C ALA A 121 -12.64 9.10 -26.52
N GLY A 122 -13.28 7.97 -26.84
CA GLY A 122 -13.99 7.81 -28.12
C GLY A 122 -15.35 8.52 -28.18
N ALA A 123 -16.06 8.63 -27.06
CA ALA A 123 -17.44 9.12 -27.05
C ALA A 123 -17.59 10.61 -26.67
N LEU A 124 -16.85 11.10 -25.68
CA LEU A 124 -17.06 12.44 -25.12
C LEU A 124 -16.68 13.57 -26.10
N PRO A 125 -15.57 13.51 -26.86
CA PRO A 125 -15.26 14.55 -27.85
C PRO A 125 -16.37 14.70 -28.91
N GLU A 126 -16.91 13.58 -29.38
CA GLU A 126 -18.02 13.59 -30.34
C GLU A 126 -19.31 14.14 -29.74
N ALA A 127 -19.64 13.76 -28.51
CA ALA A 127 -20.79 14.30 -27.80
C ALA A 127 -20.70 15.83 -27.61
N VAL A 128 -19.53 16.33 -27.23
CA VAL A 128 -19.25 17.78 -27.14
C VAL A 128 -19.40 18.44 -28.51
N ALA A 129 -18.84 17.85 -29.57
CA ALA A 129 -18.90 18.41 -30.92
C ALA A 129 -20.34 18.48 -31.46
N VAL A 130 -21.13 17.42 -31.29
CA VAL A 130 -22.53 17.36 -31.71
C VAL A 130 -23.38 18.37 -30.94
N ALA A 131 -23.26 18.39 -29.60
CA ALA A 131 -23.99 19.35 -28.76
C ALA A 131 -23.62 20.80 -29.10
N GLY A 132 -22.33 21.07 -29.35
CA GLY A 132 -21.85 22.39 -29.77
C GLY A 132 -22.42 22.83 -31.13
N ARG A 133 -22.55 21.91 -32.10
CA ARG A 133 -23.22 22.21 -33.38
C ARG A 133 -24.71 22.51 -33.20
N ALA A 134 -25.39 21.78 -32.33
CA ALA A 134 -26.80 22.02 -32.01
C ALA A 134 -27.01 23.39 -31.33
N ALA A 135 -26.16 23.74 -30.36
CA ALA A 135 -26.18 25.07 -29.72
C ALA A 135 -25.99 26.20 -30.73
N LYS A 136 -25.02 26.06 -31.66
CA LYS A 136 -24.78 27.04 -32.74
C LYS A 136 -25.96 27.22 -33.69
N ARG A 137 -26.87 26.25 -33.78
CA ARG A 137 -28.11 26.32 -34.56
C ARG A 137 -29.28 26.95 -33.78
N GLY A 138 -29.04 27.39 -32.54
CA GLY A 138 -30.06 28.02 -31.69
C GLY A 138 -30.91 27.03 -30.88
N LEU A 139 -30.53 25.76 -30.80
CA LEU A 139 -31.20 24.80 -29.91
C LEU A 139 -30.76 25.00 -28.47
N ASP A 140 -31.69 24.88 -27.52
CA ASP A 140 -31.42 24.98 -26.08
C ASP A 140 -30.75 23.72 -25.54
N VAL A 141 -29.43 23.63 -25.77
CA VAL A 141 -28.58 22.51 -25.33
C VAL A 141 -27.33 22.97 -24.59
N GLY A 142 -27.30 24.22 -24.10
CA GLY A 142 -26.13 24.80 -23.43
C GLY A 142 -25.67 23.98 -22.22
N ALA A 143 -26.61 23.54 -21.38
CA ALA A 143 -26.33 22.68 -20.23
C ALA A 143 -25.73 21.32 -20.62
N LEU A 144 -26.09 20.77 -21.78
CA LEU A 144 -25.52 19.51 -22.29
C LEU A 144 -24.08 19.70 -22.75
N VAL A 145 -23.77 20.83 -23.39
CA VAL A 145 -22.39 21.17 -23.79
C VAL A 145 -21.50 21.26 -22.55
N GLU A 146 -21.90 22.05 -21.56
CA GLU A 146 -21.13 22.23 -20.32
C GLU A 146 -20.92 20.90 -19.58
N ARG A 147 -21.98 20.09 -19.48
CA ARG A 147 -21.91 18.77 -18.84
C ARG A 147 -20.92 17.85 -19.54
N PHE A 148 -20.98 17.72 -20.88
CA PHE A 148 -20.07 16.81 -21.58
C PHE A 148 -18.63 17.31 -21.59
N THR A 149 -18.40 18.63 -21.69
CA THR A 149 -17.06 19.21 -21.57
C THR A 149 -16.47 18.95 -20.20
N THR A 150 -17.25 19.12 -19.13
CA THR A 150 -16.82 18.83 -17.76
C THR A 150 -16.46 17.36 -17.60
N ARG A 151 -17.32 16.44 -18.09
CA ARG A 151 -17.07 15.00 -18.02
C ARG A 151 -15.79 14.59 -18.78
N ALA A 152 -15.54 15.19 -19.95
CA ALA A 152 -14.32 14.94 -20.72
C ALA A 152 -13.06 15.26 -19.89
N SER A 153 -13.01 16.46 -19.29
CA SER A 153 -11.89 16.87 -18.43
C SER A 153 -11.71 15.97 -17.21
N LEU A 154 -12.80 15.50 -16.59
CA LEU A 154 -12.73 14.60 -15.43
C LEU A 154 -12.18 13.21 -15.80
N VAL A 155 -12.53 12.70 -16.98
CA VAL A 155 -11.99 11.44 -17.51
C VAL A 155 -10.51 11.57 -17.87
N GLU A 156 -10.08 12.69 -18.43
CA GLU A 156 -8.65 12.96 -18.70
C GLU A 156 -7.84 12.89 -17.41
N ARG A 157 -8.33 13.52 -16.33
CA ARG A 157 -7.70 13.45 -15.01
C ARG A 157 -7.69 12.05 -14.42
N TYR A 158 -8.77 11.29 -14.58
CA TYR A 158 -8.80 9.87 -14.22
C TYR A 158 -7.76 9.05 -14.99
N THR A 159 -7.63 9.31 -16.29
CA THR A 159 -6.68 8.63 -17.18
C THR A 159 -5.25 8.91 -16.74
N ALA A 160 -4.94 10.19 -16.53
CA ALA A 160 -3.65 10.63 -16.02
C ALA A 160 -3.34 10.06 -14.62
N ALA A 161 -4.35 9.85 -13.77
CA ALA A 161 -4.16 9.31 -12.42
C ALA A 161 -3.67 7.85 -12.46
N TRP A 162 -4.32 6.95 -13.20
CA TRP A 162 -3.92 5.53 -13.21
C TRP A 162 -2.66 5.27 -14.03
N GLN A 163 -2.42 6.04 -15.10
CA GLN A 163 -1.23 5.87 -15.95
C GLN A 163 0.08 6.11 -15.20
N ARG A 164 0.10 7.01 -14.22
CA ARG A 164 1.30 7.33 -13.41
C ARG A 164 1.85 6.14 -12.62
N TYR A 165 1.01 5.14 -12.33
CA TYR A 165 1.41 3.94 -11.58
C TYR A 165 1.77 2.76 -12.50
N CYS A 166 1.89 3.03 -13.81
CA CYS A 166 2.19 2.03 -14.81
C CYS A 166 3.48 2.40 -15.54
N TRP A 167 4.48 1.53 -15.48
CA TRP A 167 5.63 1.58 -16.38
C TRP A 167 6.00 0.17 -16.85
N PRO A 168 6.70 0.04 -18.00
CA PRO A 168 7.19 -1.24 -18.47
C PRO A 168 8.20 -1.85 -17.50
N VAL A 169 8.09 -3.16 -17.25
CA VAL A 169 9.08 -3.94 -16.49
C VAL A 169 9.72 -4.92 -17.47
N THR A 170 10.98 -4.69 -17.80
CA THR A 170 11.79 -5.53 -18.70
C THR A 170 12.85 -6.31 -17.94
N SER A 171 13.24 -5.83 -16.76
CA SER A 171 14.17 -6.49 -15.85
C SER A 171 13.87 -6.12 -14.39
N VAL A 172 14.55 -6.77 -13.44
CA VAL A 172 14.44 -6.44 -12.01
C VAL A 172 14.83 -4.98 -11.70
N ALA A 173 15.67 -4.34 -12.52
CA ALA A 173 16.07 -2.95 -12.34
C ALA A 173 14.90 -1.96 -12.48
N ASP A 174 13.84 -2.34 -13.22
CA ASP A 174 12.63 -1.55 -13.39
C ASP A 174 11.68 -1.67 -12.19
N LEU A 175 11.90 -2.64 -11.30
CA LEU A 175 11.11 -2.79 -10.08
C LEU A 175 11.56 -1.81 -9.01
N LYS A 176 10.64 -1.53 -8.10
CA LYS A 176 10.94 -0.81 -6.85
C LYS A 176 10.33 -1.55 -5.67
N LEU A 177 11.14 -1.89 -4.67
CA LEU A 177 10.71 -2.53 -3.43
C LEU A 177 10.90 -1.54 -2.27
N ALA A 178 9.83 -1.23 -1.56
CA ALA A 178 9.82 -0.36 -0.39
C ALA A 178 9.43 -1.16 0.87
N PRO A 179 10.40 -1.70 1.62
CA PRO A 179 10.13 -2.29 2.93
C PRO A 179 9.62 -1.21 3.89
N PHE A 180 8.57 -1.53 4.64
CA PHE A 180 8.02 -0.63 5.67
C PHE A 180 7.89 -1.30 7.04
N HIS A 181 7.98 -2.63 7.13
CA HIS A 181 8.15 -3.32 8.41
C HIS A 181 9.20 -4.43 8.31
N VAL A 182 10.00 -4.57 9.36
CA VAL A 182 10.73 -5.79 9.66
C VAL A 182 9.84 -6.55 10.64
N LEU A 183 9.15 -7.58 10.18
CA LEU A 183 8.11 -8.24 10.97
C LEU A 183 8.70 -9.21 12.01
N ALA A 184 9.63 -10.06 11.57
CA ALA A 184 10.23 -11.07 12.44
C ALA A 184 11.65 -11.43 12.01
N THR A 185 12.47 -11.77 12.99
CA THR A 185 13.81 -12.35 12.84
C THR A 185 13.99 -13.47 13.86
N GLN A 186 15.17 -14.09 13.92
CA GLN A 186 15.47 -15.12 14.91
C GLN A 186 15.12 -14.64 16.33
N GLY A 187 14.28 -15.41 17.02
CA GLY A 187 13.89 -15.17 18.41
C GLY A 187 12.94 -13.99 18.68
N ALA A 188 12.56 -13.19 17.68
CA ALA A 188 11.74 -12.00 17.90
C ALA A 188 10.72 -11.71 16.79
N VAL A 189 9.51 -11.31 17.20
CA VAL A 189 8.56 -10.55 16.38
C VAL A 189 8.73 -9.09 16.78
N HIS A 190 9.02 -8.20 15.84
CA HIS A 190 9.37 -6.80 16.13
C HIS A 190 8.15 -5.89 16.26
N ALA A 191 7.01 -6.43 16.70
CA ALA A 191 5.81 -5.65 17.02
C ALA A 191 5.95 -4.86 18.35
N ASP A 192 7.05 -5.07 19.08
CA ASP A 192 7.47 -4.27 20.24
C ASP A 192 8.20 -2.98 19.82
N LYS A 193 8.74 -2.93 18.59
CA LYS A 193 9.44 -1.75 18.06
C LYS A 193 8.44 -0.72 17.58
N ASP A 194 8.82 0.56 17.67
CA ASP A 194 8.00 1.62 17.12
C ASP A 194 8.21 1.75 15.59
N HIS A 195 7.33 2.47 14.90
CA HIS A 195 7.45 2.64 13.46
C HIS A 195 8.68 3.46 13.04
N ARG A 196 9.27 4.27 13.93
CA ARG A 196 10.52 4.97 13.63
C ARG A 196 11.66 3.96 13.49
N TRP A 197 11.78 3.01 14.41
CA TRP A 197 12.74 1.91 14.31
C TRP A 197 12.58 1.12 13.01
N HIS A 198 11.34 0.83 12.59
CA HIS A 198 11.10 0.16 11.32
C HIS A 198 11.58 1.00 10.12
N MET A 199 11.27 2.30 10.09
CA MET A 199 11.73 3.17 9.01
C MET A 199 13.24 3.34 8.98
N GLU A 200 13.91 3.46 10.14
CA GLU A 200 15.36 3.56 10.25
C GLU A 200 16.06 2.26 9.83
N THR A 201 15.49 1.11 10.21
CA THR A 201 16.02 -0.20 9.79
C THR A 201 15.86 -0.40 8.30
N ALA A 202 14.70 -0.05 7.72
CA ALA A 202 14.49 -0.03 6.28
C ALA A 202 15.45 0.94 5.59
N ALA A 203 15.70 2.12 6.16
CA ALA A 203 16.68 3.09 5.66
C ALA A 203 18.08 2.48 5.56
N SER A 204 18.51 1.76 6.59
CA SER A 204 19.83 1.13 6.61
C SER A 204 19.97 0.05 5.54
N ILE A 205 18.91 -0.73 5.28
CA ILE A 205 18.91 -1.76 4.23
C ILE A 205 18.92 -1.09 2.86
N CYS A 206 18.00 -0.16 2.60
CA CYS A 206 17.90 0.53 1.30
C CYS A 206 19.13 1.39 1.00
N GLY A 207 19.72 2.04 2.00
CA GLY A 207 20.95 2.83 1.83
C GLY A 207 22.18 1.99 1.53
N ALA A 208 22.12 0.67 1.76
CA ALA A 208 23.14 -0.28 1.38
C ALA A 208 22.85 -0.95 0.02
N ASP A 209 21.86 -0.48 -0.76
CA ASP A 209 21.56 -0.97 -2.11
C ASP A 209 22.13 -0.06 -3.20
N ASP A 210 23.10 -0.58 -3.96
CA ASP A 210 23.69 0.13 -5.11
C ASP A 210 22.87 -0.05 -6.41
N SER A 211 21.88 -0.95 -6.43
CA SER A 211 21.08 -1.23 -7.64
C SER A 211 19.97 -0.21 -7.88
N GLY A 212 19.55 0.51 -6.84
CA GLY A 212 18.42 1.44 -6.88
C GLY A 212 17.05 0.76 -6.96
N VAL A 213 16.96 -0.55 -6.73
CA VAL A 213 15.71 -1.32 -6.68
C VAL A 213 15.06 -1.18 -5.30
N LEU A 214 15.86 -1.14 -4.24
CA LEU A 214 15.37 -0.89 -2.87
C LEU A 214 15.31 0.61 -2.63
N PHE A 215 14.24 1.10 -2.02
CA PHE A 215 14.17 2.51 -1.65
C PHE A 215 13.37 2.74 -0.38
N ILE A 216 13.72 3.82 0.32
CA ILE A 216 13.10 4.21 1.58
C ILE A 216 11.76 4.93 1.34
N THR A 217 10.77 4.57 2.15
CA THR A 217 9.50 5.29 2.22
C THR A 217 9.68 6.65 2.90
N ALA A 218 9.31 7.72 2.20
CA ALA A 218 9.25 9.05 2.78
C ALA A 218 8.24 9.06 3.94
N HIS A 219 8.64 9.62 5.08
CA HIS A 219 7.79 9.64 6.26
C HIS A 219 7.97 10.93 7.08
N ARG A 220 6.97 11.23 7.92
CA ARG A 220 6.96 12.33 8.88
C ARG A 220 6.33 11.89 10.19
N VAL A 221 6.91 12.31 11.30
CA VAL A 221 6.30 12.12 12.63
C VAL A 221 5.47 13.36 12.95
N VAL A 222 4.26 13.15 13.47
CA VAL A 222 3.32 14.22 13.85
C VAL A 222 3.08 14.16 15.34
N ASP A 223 3.29 15.27 16.01
CA ASP A 223 2.75 15.51 17.36
C ASP A 223 1.32 16.05 17.24
N LEU A 224 0.34 15.27 17.72
CA LEU A 224 -1.09 15.60 17.64
C LEU A 224 -1.56 16.58 18.72
N VAL A 225 -0.66 17.01 19.61
CA VAL A 225 -0.86 18.10 20.57
C VAL A 225 -0.47 19.45 19.94
N GLU A 226 0.44 19.44 18.96
CA GLU A 226 1.00 20.63 18.32
C GLU A 226 0.35 20.91 16.96
N ALA A 227 -0.50 21.95 16.89
CA ALA A 227 -1.21 22.32 15.66
C ALA A 227 -0.26 22.63 14.48
N ALA A 228 0.94 23.15 14.75
CA ALA A 228 1.96 23.40 13.74
C ALA A 228 2.50 22.11 13.10
N SER A 229 2.65 21.04 13.89
CA SER A 229 3.11 19.72 13.40
C SER A 229 2.09 19.11 12.43
N GLU A 230 0.79 19.22 12.76
CA GLU A 230 -0.29 18.78 11.86
C GLU A 230 -0.35 19.58 10.56
N ALA A 231 -0.14 20.88 10.63
CA ALA A 231 -0.13 21.75 9.46
C ALA A 231 1.02 21.41 8.51
N GLU A 232 2.24 21.19 9.05
CA GLU A 232 3.40 20.79 8.26
C GLU A 232 3.16 19.48 7.51
N VAL A 233 2.67 18.45 8.20
CA VAL A 233 2.45 17.14 7.56
C VAL A 233 1.24 17.15 6.64
N THR A 234 0.26 18.02 6.89
CA THR A 234 -0.82 18.26 5.93
C THR A 234 -0.28 18.86 4.63
N ALA A 235 0.60 19.87 4.70
CA ALA A 235 1.23 20.47 3.53
C ALA A 235 2.10 19.44 2.77
N TRP A 236 2.86 18.61 3.49
CA TRP A 236 3.61 17.50 2.88
C TRP A 236 2.70 16.49 2.16
N TRP A 237 1.54 16.16 2.74
CA TRP A 237 0.56 15.29 2.09
C TRP A 237 -0.05 15.94 0.84
N GLU A 238 -0.33 17.24 0.88
CA GLU A 238 -0.80 18.01 -0.29
C GLU A 238 0.26 18.04 -1.39
N GLU A 239 1.54 18.19 -1.04
CA GLU A 239 2.66 18.15 -2.00
C GLU A 239 2.76 16.77 -2.68
N ILE A 240 2.82 15.70 -1.89
CA ILE A 240 2.92 14.32 -2.41
C ILE A 240 1.73 13.98 -3.31
N THR A 241 0.52 14.32 -2.87
CA THR A 241 -0.67 14.02 -3.67
C THR A 241 -0.81 14.94 -4.88
N GLY A 242 -0.32 16.18 -4.80
CA GLY A 242 -0.26 17.14 -5.90
C GLY A 242 0.67 16.68 -7.03
N ARG A 243 1.81 16.06 -6.70
CA ARG A 243 2.73 15.44 -7.69
C ARG A 243 2.26 14.06 -8.19
N GLY A 244 1.18 13.51 -7.64
CA GLY A 244 0.57 12.26 -8.10
C GLY A 244 0.82 11.04 -7.22
N GLY A 245 1.36 11.19 -6.01
CA GLY A 245 1.39 10.12 -5.03
C GLY A 245 -0.03 9.71 -4.61
N GLU A 246 -0.21 8.45 -4.21
CA GLU A 246 -1.53 7.96 -3.80
C GLU A 246 -2.01 8.65 -2.51
N GLY A 247 -1.10 8.99 -1.59
CA GLY A 247 -1.41 9.62 -0.32
C GLY A 247 -0.47 9.15 0.78
N MET A 248 -1.02 8.93 1.97
CA MET A 248 -0.26 8.46 3.13
C MET A 248 -0.99 7.38 3.92
N VAL A 249 -0.22 6.62 4.69
CA VAL A 249 -0.69 5.72 5.74
C VAL A 249 -0.30 6.33 7.09
N VAL A 250 -1.29 6.65 7.91
CA VAL A 250 -1.10 7.22 9.26
C VAL A 250 -1.14 6.08 10.27
N LYS A 251 -0.07 5.89 11.02
CA LYS A 251 0.10 4.83 12.02
C LYS A 251 0.36 5.46 13.39
N PRO A 252 -0.13 4.89 14.51
CA PRO A 252 0.35 5.29 15.83
C PRO A 252 1.88 5.11 15.88
N LEU A 253 2.64 5.89 16.65
CA LEU A 253 4.10 5.69 16.68
C LEU A 253 4.47 4.29 17.19
N THR A 254 3.82 3.83 18.26
CA THR A 254 3.92 2.45 18.76
C THR A 254 3.18 1.48 17.83
N PHE A 255 3.78 0.36 17.47
CA PHE A 255 3.22 -0.60 16.51
C PHE A 255 1.86 -1.20 16.94
N VAL A 256 1.74 -1.59 18.22
CA VAL A 256 0.47 -2.07 18.81
C VAL A 256 -0.08 -1.02 19.78
N ALA A 257 -0.96 -0.14 19.31
CA ALA A 257 -1.58 0.89 20.14
C ALA A 257 -2.92 0.44 20.75
N ARG A 258 -3.16 0.80 22.01
CA ARG A 258 -4.43 0.59 22.71
C ARG A 258 -4.98 1.92 23.22
N GLY A 259 -6.29 2.10 23.08
CA GLY A 259 -7.03 3.20 23.69
C GLY A 259 -8.01 2.67 24.74
N ARG A 260 -8.88 3.56 25.23
CA ARG A 260 -9.86 3.24 26.29
C ARG A 260 -10.81 2.08 25.94
N ARG A 261 -11.02 1.80 24.64
CA ARG A 261 -11.94 0.77 24.12
C ARG A 261 -11.22 -0.45 23.54
N GLY A 262 -9.94 -0.64 23.86
CA GLY A 262 -9.15 -1.77 23.38
C GLY A 262 -8.20 -1.39 22.25
N LEU A 263 -7.94 -2.36 21.36
CA LEU A 263 -6.96 -2.22 20.27
C LEU A 263 -7.39 -1.13 19.28
N LEU A 264 -6.45 -0.27 18.90
CA LEU A 264 -6.65 0.77 17.88
C LEU A 264 -6.29 0.24 16.49
N GLN A 265 -6.76 0.93 15.45
CA GLN A 265 -6.34 0.62 14.09
C GLN A 265 -4.81 0.74 14.00
N PRO A 266 -4.10 -0.28 13.49
CA PRO A 266 -2.65 -0.22 13.31
C PRO A 266 -2.24 0.77 12.21
N ALA A 267 -3.18 1.09 11.31
CA ALA A 267 -2.96 2.02 10.21
C ALA A 267 -4.28 2.59 9.71
N VAL A 268 -4.26 3.86 9.28
CA VAL A 268 -5.37 4.55 8.62
C VAL A 268 -4.86 5.15 7.32
N LYS A 269 -5.42 4.73 6.18
CA LYS A 269 -5.07 5.29 4.87
C LYS A 269 -5.76 6.65 4.65
N CYS A 270 -5.01 7.63 4.15
CA CYS A 270 -5.49 8.95 3.75
C CYS A 270 -5.02 9.24 2.32
N ARG A 271 -5.93 9.05 1.35
CA ARG A 271 -5.62 9.05 -0.09
C ARG A 271 -5.92 10.39 -0.74
N GLY A 272 -5.09 10.77 -1.70
CA GLY A 272 -5.17 12.01 -2.47
C GLY A 272 -6.40 12.11 -3.35
N ARG A 273 -6.83 13.34 -3.63
CA ARG A 273 -8.03 13.64 -4.43
C ARG A 273 -7.96 13.04 -5.83
N GLU A 274 -6.83 13.17 -6.52
CA GLU A 274 -6.72 12.66 -7.89
C GLU A 274 -6.64 11.13 -7.93
N TYR A 275 -5.91 10.53 -6.99
CA TYR A 275 -5.87 9.08 -6.84
C TYR A 275 -7.27 8.48 -6.67
N LEU A 276 -8.13 9.10 -5.86
CA LEU A 276 -9.47 8.59 -5.58
C LEU A 276 -10.39 8.53 -6.80
N ARG A 277 -10.03 9.13 -7.94
CA ARG A 277 -10.73 8.90 -9.23
C ARG A 277 -10.65 7.44 -9.67
N ILE A 278 -9.52 6.80 -9.40
CA ILE A 278 -9.29 5.37 -9.69
C ILE A 278 -10.27 4.51 -8.89
N ILE A 279 -10.62 4.94 -7.68
CA ILE A 279 -11.42 4.15 -6.73
C ILE A 279 -12.92 4.44 -6.81
N TYR A 280 -13.29 5.72 -6.88
CA TYR A 280 -14.68 6.17 -6.84
C TYR A 280 -15.23 6.56 -8.22
N GLY A 281 -14.41 6.45 -9.26
CA GLY A 281 -14.75 6.79 -10.64
C GLY A 281 -14.33 8.21 -11.04
N PRO A 282 -14.26 8.50 -12.35
CA PRO A 282 -13.74 9.77 -12.88
C PRO A 282 -14.49 11.00 -12.36
N GLU A 283 -15.81 10.86 -12.19
CA GLU A 283 -16.73 11.95 -11.90
C GLU A 283 -17.00 12.15 -10.39
N TYR A 284 -16.36 11.36 -9.51
CA TYR A 284 -16.71 11.32 -8.08
C TYR A 284 -16.61 12.67 -7.35
N THR A 285 -15.84 13.61 -7.91
CA THR A 285 -15.65 14.96 -7.35
C THR A 285 -16.83 15.91 -7.61
N LEU A 286 -17.79 15.54 -8.46
CA LEU A 286 -19.00 16.33 -8.67
C LEU A 286 -19.87 16.35 -7.40
N PRO A 287 -20.49 17.48 -7.03
CA PRO A 287 -21.23 17.61 -5.77
C PRO A 287 -22.28 16.51 -5.54
N GLU A 288 -23.06 16.19 -6.57
CA GLU A 288 -24.11 15.17 -6.54
C GLU A 288 -23.55 13.75 -6.33
N HIS A 289 -22.28 13.51 -6.64
CA HIS A 289 -21.61 12.24 -6.38
C HIS A 289 -20.92 12.26 -5.02
N LEU A 290 -20.18 13.33 -4.73
CA LEU A 290 -19.39 13.46 -3.52
C LEU A 290 -20.25 13.44 -2.25
N GLU A 291 -21.39 14.14 -2.26
CA GLU A 291 -22.29 14.20 -1.10
C GLU A 291 -22.82 12.81 -0.72
N ARG A 292 -23.22 12.01 -1.72
CA ARG A 292 -23.65 10.61 -1.51
C ARG A 292 -22.53 9.72 -0.98
N LEU A 293 -21.30 9.94 -1.44
CA LEU A 293 -20.12 9.15 -1.06
C LEU A 293 -19.59 9.47 0.36
N ARG A 294 -19.95 10.62 0.95
CA ARG A 294 -19.55 10.97 2.32
C ARG A 294 -20.17 10.04 3.36
N SER A 295 -21.40 9.59 3.12
CA SER A 295 -22.07 8.60 3.98
C SER A 295 -21.54 7.19 3.67
N ARG A 296 -20.57 6.72 4.47
CA ARG A 296 -19.97 5.38 4.30
C ARG A 296 -19.78 4.66 5.63
N GLY A 297 -20.14 3.38 5.66
CA GLY A 297 -19.97 2.51 6.82
C GLY A 297 -18.54 1.98 6.92
N LEU A 298 -17.75 2.48 7.87
CA LEU A 298 -16.37 2.02 8.08
C LEU A 298 -16.23 0.87 9.11
N HIS A 299 -17.32 0.54 9.82
CA HIS A 299 -17.27 -0.35 10.97
C HIS A 299 -16.81 -1.77 10.60
N ALA A 300 -17.40 -2.38 9.57
CA ALA A 300 -17.05 -3.72 9.13
C ALA A 300 -15.57 -3.82 8.72
N LYS A 301 -15.08 -2.89 7.90
CA LYS A 301 -13.67 -2.86 7.46
C LYS A 301 -12.70 -2.68 8.63
N ARG A 302 -13.03 -1.79 9.57
CA ARG A 302 -12.22 -1.57 10.79
C ARG A 302 -12.17 -2.81 11.68
N SER A 303 -13.28 -3.52 11.83
CA SER A 303 -13.36 -4.77 12.60
C SER A 303 -12.53 -5.89 11.96
N LEU A 304 -12.64 -6.07 10.63
CA LEU A 304 -11.84 -7.03 9.89
C LEU A 304 -10.34 -6.74 10.03
N ALA A 305 -9.93 -5.49 9.82
CA ALA A 305 -8.53 -5.09 9.93
C ALA A 305 -7.91 -5.40 11.30
N LEU A 306 -8.65 -5.22 12.41
CA LEU A 306 -8.15 -5.54 13.75
C LEU A 306 -8.01 -7.06 13.96
N ARG A 307 -8.96 -7.85 13.46
CA ARG A 307 -8.92 -9.32 13.57
C ARG A 307 -7.81 -9.91 12.73
N GLU A 308 -7.67 -9.46 11.48
CA GLU A 308 -6.58 -9.85 10.58
C GLU A 308 -5.21 -9.46 11.17
N PHE A 309 -5.08 -8.25 11.71
CA PHE A 309 -3.86 -7.80 12.37
C PHE A 309 -3.49 -8.69 13.57
N ALA A 310 -4.45 -8.97 14.46
CA ALA A 310 -4.21 -9.83 15.62
C ALA A 310 -3.79 -11.25 15.21
N LEU A 311 -4.44 -11.84 14.19
CA LEU A 311 -4.05 -13.14 13.65
C LEU A 311 -2.67 -13.11 13.00
N GLY A 312 -2.32 -12.04 12.29
CA GLY A 312 -1.00 -11.86 11.68
C GLY A 312 0.12 -11.83 12.73
N VAL A 313 -0.05 -11.05 13.80
CA VAL A 313 0.90 -10.98 14.91
C VAL A 313 1.01 -12.33 15.62
N GLU A 314 -0.11 -12.95 15.98
CA GLU A 314 -0.13 -14.27 16.63
C GLU A 314 0.55 -15.34 15.77
N GLY A 315 0.31 -15.34 14.46
CA GLY A 315 0.95 -16.28 13.53
C GLY A 315 2.47 -16.15 13.51
N LEU A 316 2.97 -14.91 13.48
CA LEU A 316 4.41 -14.62 13.56
C LEU A 316 4.99 -15.05 14.92
N GLU A 317 4.31 -14.77 16.03
CA GLU A 317 4.77 -15.13 17.37
C GLU A 317 4.88 -16.65 17.54
N ARG A 318 3.86 -17.40 17.10
CA ARG A 318 3.88 -18.87 17.12
C ARG A 318 5.03 -19.42 16.28
N PHE A 319 5.25 -18.83 15.10
CA PHE A 319 6.35 -19.23 14.24
C PHE A 319 7.70 -18.99 14.93
N VAL A 320 7.91 -17.80 15.51
CA VAL A 320 9.14 -17.43 16.24
C VAL A 320 9.39 -18.33 17.45
N ARG A 321 8.35 -18.74 18.19
CA ARG A 321 8.45 -19.67 19.32
C ARG A 321 8.70 -21.13 18.93
N GLY A 322 8.74 -21.45 17.63
CA GLY A 322 8.95 -22.82 17.15
C GLY A 322 7.74 -23.74 17.34
N GLU A 323 6.53 -23.18 17.40
CA GLU A 323 5.32 -24.01 17.45
C GLU A 323 5.14 -24.82 16.15
N PRO A 324 4.45 -25.99 16.19
CA PRO A 324 4.20 -26.79 15.00
C PRO A 324 3.49 -26.00 13.90
N LEU A 325 3.84 -26.24 12.63
CA LEU A 325 3.34 -25.47 11.47
C LEU A 325 1.81 -25.33 11.44
N ARG A 326 1.06 -26.36 11.86
CA ARG A 326 -0.41 -26.30 11.97
C ARG A 326 -0.93 -25.14 12.85
N ARG A 327 -0.20 -24.79 13.91
CA ARG A 327 -0.54 -23.70 14.85
C ARG A 327 -0.25 -22.33 14.26
N VAL A 328 0.73 -22.24 13.39
CA VAL A 328 1.01 -21.02 12.60
C VAL A 328 -0.05 -20.88 11.49
N HIS A 329 -0.32 -21.97 10.78
CA HIS A 329 -1.26 -22.02 9.66
C HIS A 329 -2.69 -21.72 10.09
N GLU A 330 -3.17 -22.11 11.27
CA GLU A 330 -4.53 -21.72 11.72
C GLU A 330 -4.71 -20.18 11.75
N CYS A 331 -3.67 -19.43 12.10
CA CYS A 331 -3.70 -17.97 12.07
C CYS A 331 -3.67 -17.42 10.64
N VAL A 332 -2.77 -17.94 9.80
CA VAL A 332 -2.62 -17.53 8.39
C VAL A 332 -3.90 -17.82 7.59
N PHE A 333 -4.48 -19.01 7.73
CA PHE A 333 -5.76 -19.36 7.10
C PHE A 333 -6.92 -18.55 7.67
N GLY A 334 -6.89 -18.18 8.96
CA GLY A 334 -7.84 -17.25 9.54
C GLY A 334 -7.85 -15.90 8.83
N VAL A 335 -6.67 -15.33 8.52
CA VAL A 335 -6.56 -14.09 7.74
C VAL A 335 -7.16 -14.27 6.34
N LEU A 336 -6.80 -15.34 5.62
CA LEU A 336 -7.34 -15.62 4.29
C LEU A 336 -8.87 -15.81 4.30
N ALA A 337 -9.42 -16.44 5.35
CA ALA A 337 -10.85 -16.61 5.50
C ALA A 337 -11.56 -15.27 5.72
N LEU A 338 -11.02 -14.41 6.59
CA LEU A 338 -11.58 -13.08 6.83
C LEU A 338 -11.56 -12.17 5.60
N GLU A 339 -10.56 -12.32 4.73
CA GLU A 339 -10.47 -11.57 3.47
C GLU A 339 -11.54 -11.96 2.43
N SER A 340 -12.26 -13.06 2.65
CA SER A 340 -13.42 -13.45 1.83
C SER A 340 -14.74 -12.81 2.28
N GLU A 341 -14.76 -12.17 3.45
CA GLU A 341 -15.95 -11.46 3.95
C GLU A 341 -16.26 -10.24 3.06
N PRO A 342 -17.52 -10.08 2.60
CA PRO A 342 -17.87 -9.01 1.70
C PRO A 342 -17.76 -7.65 2.41
N VAL A 343 -16.95 -6.78 1.85
CA VAL A 343 -16.79 -5.39 2.31
C VAL A 343 -16.73 -4.47 1.09
N ASP A 344 -17.08 -3.20 1.28
CA ASP A 344 -16.97 -2.20 0.21
C ASP A 344 -15.52 -2.14 -0.32
N PRO A 345 -15.27 -2.51 -1.58
CA PRO A 345 -13.92 -2.62 -2.14
C PRO A 345 -13.23 -1.25 -2.30
N ARG A 346 -13.96 -0.15 -2.11
CA ARG A 346 -13.43 1.22 -2.21
C ARG A 346 -12.69 1.65 -0.92
N LEU A 347 -12.79 0.88 0.17
CA LEU A 347 -12.30 1.24 1.51
C LEU A 347 -10.83 0.90 1.79
#